data_AF-A0A928WM30-F1
#
_entry.id   AF-A0A928WM30-F1
#
_cell.length_a   1.000
_cell.length_b   1.000
_cell.length_c   1.000
_cell.angle_alpha   90.00
_cell.angle_beta   90.00
_cell.angle_gamma   90.00
#
_symmetry.space_group_name_H-M   'P 1'
#
loop_
_entity.id
_entity.type
_entity.pdbx_description
1 polymer ?
#
loop_
_entity_poly.entity_id
_entity_poly.type
_entity_poly.pdbx_seq_one_letter_code
_entity_poly.pdbx_strand_id
1 'polypeptide(L)' 'MLMKSLFDRLGSPVKYYAQLVAQRVEEGVGMVQEILSTLTSDERWGVMVEFKEVCPDGFAQLVAAAPEWVAWMG' A
#
# COMPACT_ATOMS: atom_id res chain seq x y z
N MET A 1 19.30 14.58 -15.98
CA MET A 1 19.09 14.50 -17.45
C MET A 1 19.23 13.06 -17.99
N LEU A 2 20.19 12.26 -17.51
CA LEU A 2 20.36 10.84 -17.89
C LEU A 2 19.15 9.93 -17.56
N MET A 3 18.53 10.09 -16.39
CA MET A 3 17.36 9.28 -15.97
C MET A 3 16.13 9.43 -16.88
N LYS A 4 15.89 10.64 -17.42
CA LYS A 4 14.73 10.92 -18.29
C LYS A 4 14.87 10.21 -19.64
N SER A 5 16.09 10.20 -20.21
CA SER A 5 16.39 9.53 -21.48
C SER A 5 16.34 7.99 -21.42
N LEU A 6 16.50 7.41 -20.22
CA LEU A 6 16.41 5.97 -20.02
C LEU A 6 14.94 5.53 -20.03
N PHE A 7 14.07 6.30 -19.36
CA PHE A 7 12.61 6.07 -19.35
C PHE A 7 11.98 6.24 -20.74
N ASP A 8 12.42 7.23 -21.52
CA ASP A 8 11.97 7.42 -22.91
C ASP A 8 12.38 6.27 -23.84
N ARG A 9 13.39 5.46 -23.47
CA ARG A 9 13.93 4.33 -24.26
C ARG A 9 13.47 2.95 -23.82
N LEU A 10 12.82 2.82 -22.66
CA LEU A 10 12.44 1.52 -22.07
C LEU A 10 11.14 0.90 -22.66
N GLY A 11 10.46 1.62 -23.56
CA GLY A 11 9.33 1.10 -24.34
C GLY A 11 8.04 0.86 -23.54
N SER A 12 6.95 0.65 -24.29
CA SER A 12 5.59 0.42 -23.82
C SER A 12 5.43 -0.60 -22.66
N PRO A 13 6.15 -1.75 -22.62
CA PRO A 13 5.97 -2.74 -21.56
C PRO A 13 6.40 -2.26 -20.17
N VAL A 14 7.53 -1.55 -20.06
CA VAL A 14 8.02 -1.07 -18.75
C VAL A 14 7.05 -0.06 -18.16
N LYS A 15 6.51 0.84 -19.00
CA LYS A 15 5.47 1.79 -18.58
C LYS A 15 4.19 1.06 -18.15
N TYR A 16 3.75 0.07 -18.91
CA TYR A 16 2.58 -0.75 -18.58
C TYR A 16 2.74 -1.46 -17.23
N TYR A 17 3.87 -2.14 -17.02
CA TYR A 17 4.11 -2.86 -15.77
C TYR A 17 4.30 -1.92 -14.59
N ALA A 18 4.90 -0.74 -14.78
CA ALA A 18 4.97 0.28 -13.72
C ALA A 18 3.57 0.74 -13.29
N GLN A 19 2.67 0.98 -14.25
CA GLN A 19 1.27 1.30 -13.96
C GLN A 19 0.55 0.15 -13.26
N LEU A 20 0.77 -1.09 -13.71
CA LEU A 20 0.19 -2.27 -13.09
C LEU A 20 0.66 -2.46 -11.65
N VAL A 21 1.96 -2.25 -11.36
CA VAL A 21 2.49 -2.33 -9.99
C VAL A 21 1.85 -1.27 -9.11
N ALA A 22 1.74 -0.01 -9.58
CA ALA A 22 1.08 1.05 -8.82
C ALA A 22 -0.38 0.68 -8.49
N GLN A 23 -1.12 0.18 -9.49
CA GLN A 23 -2.49 -0.29 -9.30
C GLN A 23 -2.59 -1.42 -8.26
N ARG A 24 -1.67 -2.41 -8.30
CA ARG A 24 -1.70 -3.52 -7.33
C ARG A 24 -1.37 -3.06 -5.90
N VAL A 25 -0.51 -2.07 -5.75
CA VAL A 25 -0.24 -1.46 -4.44
C VAL A 25 -1.49 -0.77 -3.91
N GLU A 26 -2.15 0.07 -4.72
CA GLU A 26 -3.40 0.74 -4.35
C GLU A 26 -4.52 -0.26 -4.02
N GLU A 27 -4.69 -1.31 -4.82
CA GLU A 27 -5.64 -2.40 -4.56
C GLU A 27 -5.33 -3.12 -3.24
N GLY A 28 -4.06 -3.40 -2.95
CA GLY A 28 -3.64 -4.05 -1.71
C GLY A 28 -3.95 -3.20 -0.48
N VAL A 29 -3.70 -1.90 -0.54
CA VAL A 29 -4.08 -0.94 0.51
C VAL A 29 -5.59 -0.93 0.71
N GLY A 30 -6.37 -0.87 -0.39
CA GLY A 30 -7.82 -0.90 -0.35
C GLY A 30 -8.38 -2.18 0.29
N MET A 31 -7.78 -3.35 -0.01
CA MET A 31 -8.18 -4.62 0.61
C MET A 31 -7.93 -4.63 2.12
N VAL A 32 -6.82 -4.05 2.59
CA VAL A 32 -6.57 -3.91 4.03
C VAL A 32 -7.65 -3.03 4.69
N GLN A 33 -7.96 -1.89 4.07
CA GLN A 33 -9.03 -1.02 4.57
C GLN A 33 -10.39 -1.73 4.60
N GLU A 34 -10.72 -2.51 3.57
CA GLU A 34 -11.94 -3.30 3.50
C GLU A 34 -12.02 -4.33 4.63
N ILE A 35 -10.94 -5.10 4.87
CA ILE A 35 -10.87 -6.05 5.99
C ILE A 35 -11.14 -5.34 7.31
N LEU A 36 -10.43 -4.24 7.57
CA LEU A 36 -10.59 -3.46 8.80
C LEU A 36 -12.00 -2.89 8.96
N SER A 37 -12.67 -2.50 7.87
CA SER A 37 -14.03 -1.96 7.92
C SER A 37 -15.08 -2.94 8.45
N THR A 38 -14.80 -4.25 8.38
CA THR A 38 -15.67 -5.31 8.92
C THR A 38 -15.53 -5.50 10.44
N LEU A 39 -14.53 -4.87 11.04
CA LEU A 39 -14.18 -5.00 12.45
C LEU A 39 -14.68 -3.81 13.27
N THR A 40 -14.82 -4.03 14.58
CA THR A 40 -15.00 -2.94 15.55
C THR A 40 -13.74 -2.10 15.68
N SER A 41 -13.85 -0.85 16.17
CA SER A 41 -12.70 0.05 16.40
C SER A 41 -11.57 -0.66 17.18
N ASP A 42 -11.90 -1.35 18.27
CA ASP A 42 -10.90 -2.01 19.12
C ASP A 42 -10.19 -3.16 18.40
N GLU A 43 -10.95 -3.96 17.62
CA GLU A 43 -10.37 -5.04 16.81
C GLU A 43 -9.48 -4.50 15.69
N ARG A 44 -9.82 -3.36 15.07
CA ARG A 44 -8.95 -2.71 14.07
C ARG A 44 -7.60 -2.32 14.66
N TRP A 45 -7.61 -1.72 15.85
CA TRP A 45 -6.39 -1.40 16.57
C TRP A 45 -5.59 -2.66 16.91
N GLY A 46 -6.25 -3.70 17.40
CA GLY A 46 -5.63 -4.99 17.69
C GLY A 46 -4.94 -5.58 16.46
N VAL A 47 -5.62 -5.63 15.31
CA VAL A 47 -5.05 -6.12 14.05
C VAL A 47 -3.86 -5.27 13.61
N MET A 48 -3.92 -3.94 13.69
CA MET A 48 -2.81 -3.09 13.26
C MET A 48 -1.57 -3.22 14.17
N VAL A 49 -1.78 -3.43 15.47
CA VAL A 49 -0.70 -3.74 16.42
C VAL A 49 -0.08 -5.09 16.10
N GLU A 50 -0.89 -6.15 15.98
CA GLU A 50 -0.39 -7.50 15.66
C GLU A 50 0.27 -7.54 14.28
N PHE A 51 -0.27 -6.84 13.28
CA PHE A 51 0.29 -6.75 11.93
C PHE A 51 1.70 -6.15 11.93
N LYS A 52 1.91 -5.09 12.72
CA LYS A 52 3.22 -4.49 12.90
C LYS A 52 4.24 -5.47 13.50
N GLU A 53 3.81 -6.32 14.42
CA GLU A 53 4.69 -7.32 15.06
C GLU A 53 5.01 -8.49 14.12
N VAL A 54 4.01 -9.03 13.40
CA VAL A 54 4.22 -10.17 12.49
C VAL A 54 4.88 -9.79 11.17
N CYS A 55 4.71 -8.55 10.70
CA CYS A 55 5.21 -8.08 9.42
C CYS A 55 5.59 -6.59 9.46
N PRO A 56 6.68 -6.21 10.15
CA PRO A 56 7.06 -4.81 10.34
C PRO A 56 7.33 -4.07 9.02
N ASP A 57 7.94 -4.72 8.04
CA ASP A 57 8.17 -4.13 6.72
C ASP A 57 6.87 -3.94 5.92
N GLY A 58 5.91 -4.86 6.07
CA GLY A 58 4.59 -4.75 5.46
C GLY A 58 3.78 -3.62 6.08
N PHE A 59 3.83 -3.48 7.40
CA PHE A 59 3.24 -2.35 8.11
C PHE A 59 3.86 -1.03 7.65
N ALA A 60 5.19 -0.94 7.57
CA ALA A 60 5.87 0.28 7.10
C ALA A 60 5.45 0.65 5.66
N GLN A 61 5.29 -0.33 4.78
CA GLN A 61 4.80 -0.11 3.41
C GLN A 61 3.36 0.39 3.38
N LEU A 62 2.47 -0.20 4.18
CA LEU A 62 1.08 0.25 4.30
C LEU A 62 1.00 1.70 4.78
N VAL A 63 1.72 2.04 5.86
CA VAL A 63 1.76 3.40 6.41
C VAL A 63 2.33 4.41 5.42
N ALA A 64 3.33 4.02 4.63
CA ALA A 64 3.89 4.88 3.59
C ALA A 64 2.92 5.09 2.42
N ALA A 65 2.14 4.06 2.07
CA ALA A 65 1.19 4.12 0.96
C ALA A 65 -0.13 4.82 1.33
N ALA A 66 -0.57 4.73 2.59
CA ALA A 66 -1.75 5.39 3.12
C ALA A 66 -1.45 6.10 4.45
N PRO A 67 -0.85 7.31 4.41
CA PRO A 67 -0.51 8.07 5.63
C PRO A 67 -1.72 8.37 6.53
N GLU A 68 -2.92 8.36 5.98
CA GLU A 68 -4.20 8.57 6.66
C GLU A 68 -4.79 7.31 7.32
N TRP A 69 -4.10 6.16 7.30
CA TRP A 69 -4.61 4.88 7.80
C TRP A 69 -5.19 4.95 9.23
N VAL A 70 -4.68 5.85 10.07
CA VAL A 70 -5.19 6.06 11.44
C VAL A 70 -6.66 6.48 11.44
N ALA A 71 -7.13 7.19 10.40
CA ALA A 71 -8.52 7.58 10.25
C ALA A 71 -9.46 6.37 10.05
N TRP A 72 -8.94 5.20 9.64
CA TRP A 72 -9.73 3.98 9.48
C TRP A 72 -10.01 3.30 10.83
N MET A 73 -9.32 3.71 11.90
CA MET A 73 -9.46 3.09 13.21
C MET A 73 -10.71 3.55 13.98
N GLY A 74 -11.47 4.54 13.47
CA GLY A 74 -12.72 5.04 14.04
C GLY A 74 -13.97 4.33 13.50
#